data_AF-K3X8U9-F1
#
_entry.id   AF-K3X8U9-F1
#
_cell.length_a   1.000
_cell.length_b   1.000
_cell.length_c   1.000
_cell.angle_alpha   90.00
_cell.angle_beta   90.00
_cell.angle_gamma   90.00
#
_symmetry.space_group_name_H-M   'P 1'
#
loop_
_entity.id
_entity.type
_entity.pdbx_description
1 polymer ?
#
loop_
_entity_poly.entity_id
_entity_poly.type
_entity_poly.pdbx_seq_one_letter_code
_entity_poly.pdbx_strand_id
1 'polypeptide(L)'
;MAAMRVRLRAPEEDAADTLSAAAGLAVTDTPWATLSREQQLVFASTAPQPPLPHLDLRSPEYIEERLENLKRKPTWRAWLDQYVQDHPDSDGSDDEDDAVGGRRIDKAAKRARYTRKTPGFLKTTCWSVIIAAFTPLLLLLYPCLRRKDNWPLGCTSLPGLIAYAFSTLVCIAFSIGLIYWTICRELPELNRNAWTNLQVRFNDMAQMSETCQASIFQYDLTLFQELCMPLVIDAALLSINVALLFQSHHKWARYALLAMAAAFVVDTPTKLYNATFPAPDITNIDPSYALADEELLVTYLLPSHIALEGKNLKPGGSVAWVAYWGCASTASVDACEKQFPSSFEVGVARVTFTAIDHFIPCYRDPPNPLKAQEYRCFEHVRLRVKDKQSIPGWSKRTAAIYQTTGKQRIEKVTTDDEQQGAEKSANYKESPAETKRSRSSSSSGSRKKSHVTATLHVASDGDILAEE
;
A
#
# COMPACT_ATOMS: atom_id res chain seq x y z
N MET A 1 -36.65 10.96 -22.36
CA MET A 1 -35.39 11.53 -21.80
C MET A 1 -35.76 12.71 -20.93
N ALA A 2 -35.79 12.51 -19.61
CA ALA A 2 -36.11 13.54 -18.62
C ALA A 2 -34.92 13.65 -17.66
N ALA A 3 -34.35 14.86 -17.54
CA ALA A 3 -33.19 15.14 -16.70
C ALA A 3 -33.63 15.24 -15.23
N MET A 4 -33.15 14.31 -14.41
CA MET A 4 -33.41 14.28 -12.97
C MET A 4 -32.39 15.19 -12.27
N ARG A 5 -32.87 16.31 -11.74
CA ARG A 5 -32.07 17.33 -11.04
C ARG A 5 -32.01 16.95 -9.55
N VAL A 6 -30.89 16.38 -9.12
CA VAL A 6 -30.65 16.05 -7.71
C VAL A 6 -30.26 17.32 -6.95
N ARG A 7 -31.07 17.70 -5.95
CA ARG A 7 -30.82 18.78 -5.00
C ARG A 7 -30.32 18.15 -3.71
N LEU A 8 -29.05 18.35 -3.37
CA LEU A 8 -28.47 17.92 -2.09
C LEU A 8 -28.95 18.87 -0.98
N ARG A 9 -29.59 18.30 0.05
CA ARG A 9 -29.94 18.97 1.31
C ARG A 9 -28.84 18.64 2.33
N ALA A 10 -28.41 19.65 3.09
CA ALA A 10 -27.52 19.47 4.24
C ALA A 10 -28.28 18.77 5.39
N PRO A 11 -27.58 18.00 6.25
CA PRO A 11 -28.20 17.33 7.39
C PRO A 11 -28.42 18.34 8.53
N GLU A 12 -29.68 18.47 8.95
CA GLU A 12 -30.07 19.12 10.21
C GLU A 12 -29.81 18.16 11.38
N GLU A 13 -29.25 18.71 12.44
CA GLU A 13 -29.12 18.11 13.77
C GLU A 13 -30.50 18.11 14.43
N ASP A 14 -31.04 16.94 14.76
CA ASP A 14 -32.14 16.78 15.73
C ASP A 14 -32.24 15.31 16.14
N ALA A 15 -31.60 14.96 17.27
CA ALA A 15 -31.89 13.73 18.02
C ALA A 15 -31.41 13.87 19.47
N ALA A 16 -31.92 14.87 20.17
CA ALA A 16 -31.93 14.92 21.62
C ALA A 16 -33.39 15.09 22.05
N ASP A 17 -34.08 13.96 22.22
CA ASP A 17 -35.25 13.81 23.09
C ASP A 17 -35.83 12.41 22.90
N THR A 18 -35.57 11.52 23.85
CA THR A 18 -36.45 10.45 24.35
C THR A 18 -35.60 9.39 25.05
N LEU A 19 -35.64 9.37 26.39
CA LEU A 19 -35.93 8.18 27.21
C LEU A 19 -35.68 8.49 28.69
N SER A 20 -36.59 9.27 29.25
CA SER A 20 -36.99 9.17 30.64
C SER A 20 -37.92 7.97 30.80
N ALA A 21 -37.43 6.81 31.22
CA ALA A 21 -38.23 5.75 31.85
C ALA A 21 -37.36 4.58 32.35
N ALA A 22 -36.83 4.68 33.57
CA ALA A 22 -36.61 3.53 34.45
C ALA A 22 -36.16 4.04 35.83
N ALA A 23 -37.15 4.36 36.67
CA ALA A 23 -36.96 4.45 38.11
C ALA A 23 -36.91 3.03 38.69
N GLY A 24 -35.92 2.73 39.52
CA GLY A 24 -35.83 1.46 40.22
C GLY A 24 -34.59 1.30 41.10
N LEU A 25 -34.63 1.94 42.29
CA LEU A 25 -34.07 1.47 43.56
C LEU A 25 -32.63 0.94 43.63
N ALA A 26 -31.73 1.70 44.26
CA ALA A 26 -31.02 1.27 45.48
C ALA A 26 -30.19 2.44 46.04
N VAL A 27 -30.67 3.00 47.14
CA VAL A 27 -29.95 3.96 48.00
C VAL A 27 -28.89 3.18 48.78
N THR A 28 -27.62 3.57 48.63
CA THR A 28 -26.58 3.23 49.61
C THR A 28 -25.90 4.52 50.03
N ASP A 29 -26.07 4.83 51.31
CA ASP A 29 -25.49 5.96 52.01
C ASP A 29 -23.97 5.81 52.09
N THR A 30 -23.23 6.82 51.61
CA THR A 30 -21.83 7.04 52.00
C THR A 30 -21.64 8.50 52.43
N PRO A 31 -20.95 8.74 53.57
CA PRO A 31 -20.91 10.05 54.20
C PRO A 31 -19.93 11.00 53.51
N TRP A 32 -20.40 12.23 53.31
CA TRP A 32 -19.63 13.36 52.79
C TRP A 32 -18.62 13.86 53.81
N ALA A 33 -17.34 13.65 53.55
CA ALA A 33 -16.28 14.38 54.21
C ALA A 33 -15.15 14.67 53.22
N THR A 34 -14.66 15.91 53.25
CA THR A 34 -13.57 16.50 52.45
C THR A 34 -13.90 16.87 51.01
N LEU A 35 -14.76 17.90 50.87
CA LEU A 35 -14.80 18.71 49.66
C LEU A 35 -13.86 19.91 49.79
N SER A 36 -12.99 20.02 48.80
CA SER A 36 -11.84 20.90 48.68
C SER A 36 -12.24 22.37 48.53
N ARG A 37 -11.43 23.25 49.12
CA ARG A 37 -11.54 24.72 49.09
C ARG A 37 -11.55 25.33 47.67
N GLU A 38 -11.22 24.56 46.63
CA GLU A 38 -11.29 24.99 45.22
C GLU A 38 -12.71 25.01 44.64
N GLN A 39 -13.65 24.22 45.17
CA GLN A 39 -15.05 24.31 44.74
C GLN A 39 -15.80 25.53 45.31
N GLN A 40 -15.24 26.21 46.31
CA GLN A 40 -15.82 27.45 46.85
C GLN A 40 -15.52 28.69 46.00
N LEU A 41 -14.54 28.64 45.08
CA LEU A 41 -14.24 29.76 44.17
C LEU A 41 -15.04 29.72 42.86
N VAL A 42 -15.62 28.56 42.50
CA VAL A 42 -16.47 28.43 41.30
C VAL A 42 -17.94 28.81 41.60
N PHE A 43 -18.38 28.72 42.85
CA PHE A 43 -19.75 29.08 43.26
C PHE A 43 -19.95 30.57 43.65
N ALA A 44 -18.90 31.40 43.57
CA ALA A 44 -19.00 32.84 43.80
C ALA A 44 -19.34 33.65 42.53
N SER A 45 -19.71 32.99 41.42
CA SER A 45 -20.14 33.62 40.17
C SER A 45 -21.60 33.27 39.82
N THR A 46 -22.47 33.33 40.82
CA THR A 46 -23.94 33.22 40.62
C THR A 46 -24.64 34.47 41.14
N ALA A 47 -24.03 35.64 40.89
CA ALA A 47 -24.76 36.89 40.92
C ALA A 47 -25.46 37.07 39.56
N PRO A 48 -26.75 37.42 39.51
CA PRO A 48 -27.46 37.66 38.26
C PRO A 48 -26.78 38.81 37.53
N GLN A 49 -26.09 38.52 36.43
CA GLN A 49 -25.56 39.58 35.58
C GLN A 49 -26.74 40.35 34.96
N PRO A 50 -26.72 41.69 34.95
CA PRO A 50 -27.72 42.48 34.27
C PRO A 50 -27.77 42.04 32.79
N PRO A 51 -28.97 41.94 32.18
CA PRO A 51 -29.11 41.51 30.81
C PRO A 51 -28.29 42.43 29.91
N LEU A 52 -27.29 41.85 29.24
CA LEU A 52 -26.49 42.55 28.25
C LEU A 52 -27.43 43.12 27.18
N PRO A 53 -27.25 44.39 26.76
CA PRO A 53 -28.07 44.96 25.71
C PRO A 53 -27.99 44.10 24.45
N HIS A 54 -29.13 43.91 23.79
CA HIS A 54 -29.25 43.09 22.60
C HIS A 54 -28.32 43.67 21.51
N LEU A 55 -27.17 43.04 21.28
CA LEU A 55 -26.25 43.47 20.23
C LEU A 55 -26.89 43.20 18.87
N ASP A 56 -27.32 44.27 18.19
CA ASP A 56 -27.80 44.18 16.83
C ASP A 56 -26.61 44.00 15.87
N LEU A 57 -26.34 42.75 15.52
CA LEU A 57 -25.25 42.34 14.63
C LEU A 57 -25.37 42.93 13.21
N ARG A 58 -26.50 43.54 12.88
CA ARG A 58 -26.75 44.21 11.59
C ARG A 58 -26.62 45.73 11.65
N SER A 59 -26.35 46.33 12.81
CA SER A 59 -26.18 47.78 12.86
C SER A 59 -24.93 48.20 12.06
N PRO A 60 -25.02 49.25 11.23
CA PRO A 60 -23.88 49.76 10.46
C PRO A 60 -22.70 50.12 11.36
N GLU A 61 -23.00 50.67 12.54
CA GLU A 61 -22.04 51.09 13.55
C GLU A 61 -21.23 49.91 14.10
N TYR A 62 -21.87 48.76 14.35
CA TYR A 62 -21.17 47.56 14.81
C TYR A 62 -20.28 46.94 13.73
N ILE A 63 -20.71 47.01 12.46
CA ILE A 63 -19.91 46.53 11.32
C ILE A 63 -18.68 47.40 11.12
N GLU A 64 -18.81 48.73 11.24
CA GLU A 64 -17.69 49.67 11.16
C GLU A 64 -16.70 49.48 12.31
N GLU A 65 -17.18 49.31 13.55
CA GLU A 65 -16.33 49.06 14.71
C GLU A 65 -15.56 47.72 14.58
N ARG A 66 -16.19 46.68 14.03
CA ARG A 66 -15.52 45.41 13.73
C ARG A 66 -14.49 45.54 12.61
N LEU A 67 -14.77 46.34 11.58
CA LEU A 67 -13.84 46.62 10.48
C LEU A 67 -12.65 47.46 10.95
N GLU A 68 -12.85 48.40 11.87
CA GLU A 68 -11.77 49.14 12.52
C GLU A 68 -10.93 48.24 13.44
N ASN A 69 -11.56 47.34 14.20
CA ASN A 69 -10.81 46.34 14.99
C ASN A 69 -10.08 45.31 14.10
N LEU A 70 -10.60 45.00 12.92
CA LEU A 70 -9.92 44.18 11.91
C LEU A 70 -8.72 44.92 11.28
N LYS A 71 -8.81 46.25 11.10
CA LYS A 71 -7.69 47.10 10.67
C LYS A 71 -6.65 47.31 11.77
N ARG A 72 -7.07 47.34 13.03
CA ARG A 72 -6.17 47.42 14.21
C ARG A 72 -5.60 46.08 14.64
N LYS A 73 -5.77 45.01 13.84
CA LYS A 73 -5.13 43.74 14.17
C LYS A 73 -3.62 43.96 14.32
N PRO A 74 -3.04 43.64 15.49
CA PRO A 74 -1.60 43.66 15.63
C PRO A 74 -1.00 42.83 14.49
N THR A 75 0.12 43.30 13.93
CA THR A 75 0.88 42.50 12.96
C THR A 75 1.04 41.11 13.56
N TRP A 76 0.81 40.05 12.79
CA TRP A 76 0.77 38.67 13.31
C TRP A 76 1.98 38.34 14.22
N ARG A 77 3.14 38.97 13.96
CA ARG A 77 4.31 38.96 14.85
C ARG A 77 4.08 39.54 16.24
N ALA A 78 3.47 40.72 16.37
CA ALA A 78 3.17 41.33 17.66
C ALA A 78 2.15 40.49 18.46
N TRP A 79 1.20 39.85 17.78
CA TRP A 79 0.30 38.89 18.43
C TRP A 79 1.05 37.64 18.90
N LEU A 80 1.97 37.09 18.08
CA LEU A 80 2.79 35.94 18.45
C LEU A 80 3.74 36.26 19.61
N ASP A 81 4.40 37.42 19.57
CA ASP A 81 5.31 37.87 20.62
C ASP A 81 4.57 38.08 21.94
N GLN A 82 3.36 38.65 21.89
CA GLN A 82 2.52 38.79 23.07
C GLN A 82 2.01 37.42 23.55
N TYR A 83 1.61 36.52 22.65
CA TYR A 83 1.19 35.17 23.03
C TYR A 83 2.32 34.37 23.68
N VAL A 84 3.55 34.46 23.16
CA VAL A 84 4.76 33.85 23.74
C VAL A 84 5.15 34.51 25.07
N GLN A 85 4.94 35.82 25.22
CA GLN A 85 5.13 36.51 26.51
C GLN A 85 4.08 36.14 27.55
N ASP A 86 2.83 35.94 27.14
CA ASP A 86 1.71 35.63 28.03
C ASP A 86 1.68 34.13 28.41
N HIS A 87 2.32 33.27 27.60
CA HIS A 87 2.38 31.82 27.80
C HIS A 87 3.82 31.27 27.82
N PRO A 88 4.74 31.81 28.67
CA PRO A 88 6.13 31.35 28.70
C PRO A 88 6.29 29.91 29.22
N ASP A 89 5.21 29.35 29.78
CA ASP A 89 5.20 28.05 30.47
C ASP A 89 4.41 26.96 29.72
N SER A 90 3.87 27.22 28.52
CA SER A 90 2.91 26.30 27.87
C SER A 90 3.53 25.18 27.03
N ASP A 91 4.85 25.02 27.01
CA ASP A 91 5.55 24.01 26.19
C ASP A 91 6.07 22.82 27.03
N GLY A 92 5.33 22.42 28.08
CA GLY A 92 5.78 21.41 29.03
C GLY A 92 4.66 20.60 29.71
N SER A 93 3.84 19.92 28.93
CA SER A 93 3.15 18.68 29.32
C SER A 93 4.13 17.51 29.06
N ASP A 94 4.37 16.50 29.89
CA ASP A 94 3.73 15.99 31.08
C ASP A 94 4.82 15.34 31.95
N ASP A 95 4.73 15.55 33.26
CA ASP A 95 5.12 14.59 34.29
C ASP A 95 4.42 15.05 35.56
N GLU A 96 3.13 14.74 35.62
CA GLU A 96 2.32 14.81 36.83
C GLU A 96 2.86 13.78 37.83
N ASP A 97 3.59 14.26 38.82
CA ASP A 97 3.70 13.60 40.12
C ASP A 97 3.37 14.65 41.18
N ASP A 98 2.12 14.57 41.63
CA ASP A 98 1.55 15.31 42.74
C ASP A 98 2.27 15.00 44.05
N ALA A 99 3.14 15.92 44.45
CA ALA A 99 3.59 16.03 45.85
C ALA A 99 3.23 17.43 46.36
N VAL A 100 2.03 17.49 46.93
CA VAL A 100 1.45 18.63 47.66
C VAL A 100 2.33 18.98 48.86
N GLY A 101 2.76 20.24 48.92
CA GLY A 101 3.23 20.88 50.16
C GLY A 101 4.71 21.26 50.22
N GLY A 102 5.03 22.52 49.89
CA GLY A 102 6.05 23.26 50.65
C GLY A 102 7.47 23.42 50.10
N ARG A 103 7.75 23.21 48.81
CA ARG A 103 9.08 23.49 48.21
C ARG A 103 8.99 24.12 46.81
N ARG A 104 8.50 25.36 46.71
CA ARG A 104 8.41 26.11 45.43
C ARG A 104 9.74 26.72 44.96
N ILE A 105 10.70 26.98 45.86
CA ILE A 105 11.97 27.67 45.50
C ILE A 105 13.01 26.69 44.94
N ASP A 106 12.98 25.40 45.34
CA ASP A 106 13.93 24.39 44.84
C ASP A 106 13.55 23.82 43.45
N LYS A 107 12.28 23.91 43.04
CA LYS A 107 11.82 23.40 41.74
C LYS A 107 12.33 24.25 40.57
N ALA A 108 12.42 25.57 40.75
CA ALA A 108 13.01 26.48 39.75
C ALA A 108 14.51 26.24 39.56
N ALA A 109 15.26 26.01 40.66
CA ALA A 109 16.69 25.66 40.60
C ALA A 109 16.94 24.27 39.99
N LYS A 110 16.02 23.31 40.19
CA LYS A 110 16.05 21.99 39.53
C LYS A 110 15.71 22.09 38.03
N ARG A 111 14.74 22.91 37.63
CA ARG A 111 14.43 23.19 36.21
C ARG A 111 15.58 23.92 35.50
N ALA A 112 16.26 24.86 36.17
CA ALA A 112 17.45 25.54 35.66
C ALA A 112 18.68 24.61 35.50
N ARG A 113 18.76 23.49 36.23
CA ARG A 113 19.76 22.44 35.97
C ARG A 113 19.38 21.51 34.82
N TYR A 114 18.11 21.49 34.41
CA TYR A 114 17.60 20.63 33.33
C TYR A 114 17.73 21.28 31.95
N THR A 115 17.83 22.61 31.87
CA THR A 115 18.22 23.34 30.64
C THR A 115 19.71 23.26 30.33
N ARG A 116 20.44 22.33 30.98
CA ARG A 116 21.83 22.02 30.65
C ARG A 116 21.86 21.52 29.22
N LYS A 117 22.15 22.44 28.29
CA LYS A 117 22.24 22.25 26.83
C LYS A 117 22.60 20.81 26.53
N THR A 118 21.61 20.03 26.10
CA THR A 118 21.82 18.65 25.71
C THR A 118 22.94 18.67 24.66
N PRO A 119 24.02 17.92 24.86
CA PRO A 119 25.08 17.86 23.87
C PRO A 119 24.45 17.40 22.55
N GLY A 120 24.64 18.18 21.49
CA GLY A 120 24.06 17.85 20.18
C GLY A 120 24.56 16.50 19.68
N PHE A 121 23.82 15.90 18.74
CA PHE A 121 24.05 14.56 18.19
C PHE A 121 25.50 14.28 17.79
N LEU A 122 26.18 15.22 17.10
CA LEU A 122 27.57 15.05 16.69
C LEU A 122 28.51 14.92 17.89
N LYS A 123 28.27 15.72 18.94
CA LYS A 123 29.07 15.69 20.15
C LYS A 123 28.84 14.39 20.91
N THR A 124 27.59 13.96 21.08
CA THR A 124 27.28 12.70 21.79
C THR A 124 27.84 11.49 21.05
N THR A 125 27.70 11.45 19.73
CA THR A 125 28.19 10.36 18.88
C THR A 125 29.72 10.30 18.92
N CYS A 126 30.41 11.43 18.71
CA CYS A 126 31.87 11.49 18.76
C CYS A 126 32.41 11.04 20.13
N TRP A 127 31.83 11.54 21.23
CA TRP A 127 32.20 11.09 22.58
C TRP A 127 31.92 9.60 22.79
N SER A 128 30.79 9.07 22.30
CA SER A 128 30.45 7.66 22.45
C SER A 128 31.43 6.75 21.71
N VAL A 129 31.85 7.14 20.49
CA VAL A 129 32.87 6.42 19.71
C VAL A 129 34.23 6.45 20.43
N ILE A 130 34.66 7.62 20.90
CA ILE A 130 35.91 7.76 21.65
C ILE A 130 35.86 6.89 22.92
N ILE A 131 34.79 6.98 23.70
CA ILE A 131 34.64 6.21 24.95
C ILE A 131 34.65 4.70 24.65
N ALA A 132 33.94 4.25 23.62
CA ALA A 132 33.92 2.83 23.24
C ALA A 132 35.32 2.34 22.80
N ALA A 133 36.03 3.11 21.97
CA ALA A 133 37.38 2.77 21.52
C ALA A 133 38.40 2.73 22.67
N PHE A 134 38.30 3.65 23.63
CA PHE A 134 39.17 3.72 24.80
C PHE A 134 38.65 2.95 26.02
N THR A 135 37.54 2.20 25.91
CA THR A 135 36.97 1.41 27.01
C THR A 135 38.01 0.50 27.69
N PRO A 136 38.84 -0.30 26.99
CA PRO A 136 39.82 -1.15 27.67
C PRO A 136 40.85 -0.34 28.46
N LEU A 137 41.32 0.79 27.92
CA LEU A 137 42.25 1.69 28.62
C LEU A 137 41.59 2.35 29.84
N LEU A 138 40.33 2.80 29.70
CA LEU A 138 39.56 3.42 30.78
C LEU A 138 39.31 2.46 31.93
N LEU A 139 39.08 1.17 31.64
CA LEU A 139 38.95 0.13 32.66
C LEU A 139 40.27 -0.12 33.41
N LEU A 140 41.40 -0.13 32.70
CA LEU A 140 42.73 -0.24 33.33
C LEU A 140 43.07 0.98 34.19
N LEU A 141 42.71 2.19 33.73
CA LEU A 141 42.97 3.45 34.43
C LEU A 141 41.88 3.83 35.45
N TYR A 142 40.85 2.99 35.64
CA TYR A 142 39.74 3.27 36.54
C TYR A 142 40.17 3.61 37.98
N PRO A 143 41.14 2.90 38.61
CA PRO A 143 41.59 3.22 39.96
C PRO A 143 42.17 4.64 40.07
N CYS A 144 42.87 5.10 39.02
CA CYS A 144 43.51 6.41 38.97
C CYS A 144 42.50 7.55 38.71
N LEU A 145 41.40 7.26 38.01
CA LEU A 145 40.42 8.25 37.57
C LEU A 145 39.21 8.40 38.52
N ARG A 146 39.18 7.64 39.62
CA ARG A 146 38.06 7.58 40.58
C ARG A 146 37.69 8.93 41.22
N ARG A 147 38.61 9.90 41.23
CA ARG A 147 38.46 11.19 41.94
C ARG A 147 37.74 12.29 41.15
N LYS A 148 37.28 12.01 39.93
CA LYS A 148 36.65 13.01 39.06
C LYS A 148 35.13 12.96 39.18
N ASP A 149 34.54 14.02 39.74
CA ASP A 149 33.10 14.09 40.04
C ASP A 149 32.21 14.25 38.81
N ASN A 150 32.77 14.58 37.65
CA ASN A 150 32.03 14.76 36.41
C ASN A 150 32.74 14.10 35.22
N TRP A 151 32.12 13.05 34.69
CA TRP A 151 32.53 12.42 33.43
C TRP A 151 31.91 13.17 32.24
N PRO A 152 32.50 13.08 31.02
CA PRO A 152 31.85 13.57 29.80
C PRO A 152 30.44 13.00 29.68
N LEU A 153 29.56 13.67 28.92
CA LEU A 153 28.14 13.30 28.77
C LEU A 153 27.29 13.42 30.06
N GLY A 154 27.85 13.94 31.15
CA GLY A 154 27.11 14.21 32.38
C GLY A 154 26.89 12.98 33.27
N CYS A 155 27.65 11.90 33.05
CA CYS A 155 27.59 10.70 33.88
C CYS A 155 28.32 10.90 35.22
N THR A 156 27.77 10.31 36.29
CA THR A 156 28.36 10.33 37.64
C THR A 156 29.34 9.17 37.88
N SER A 157 29.29 8.11 37.06
CA SER A 157 30.12 6.92 37.21
C SER A 157 30.70 6.46 35.86
N LEU A 158 31.90 5.87 35.88
CA LEU A 158 32.51 5.24 34.70
C LEU A 158 31.64 4.12 34.08
N PRO A 159 31.09 3.16 34.85
CA PRO A 159 30.24 2.12 34.25
C PRO A 159 28.98 2.72 33.60
N GLY A 160 28.40 3.77 34.18
CA GLY A 160 27.29 4.49 33.57
C GLY A 160 27.67 5.17 32.26
N LEU A 161 28.88 5.75 32.19
CA LEU A 161 29.43 6.34 30.97
C LEU A 161 29.61 5.30 29.86
N ILE A 162 30.20 4.16 30.20
CA ILE A 162 30.46 3.05 29.27
C ILE A 162 29.11 2.50 28.76
N ALA A 163 28.18 2.17 29.66
CA ALA A 163 26.85 1.68 29.28
C ALA A 163 26.08 2.69 28.41
N TYR A 164 26.17 3.99 28.72
CA TYR A 164 25.56 5.04 27.90
C TYR A 164 26.20 5.13 26.51
N ALA A 165 27.53 5.06 26.41
CA ALA A 165 28.23 5.08 25.13
C ALA A 165 27.86 3.87 24.26
N PHE A 166 27.93 2.65 24.81
CA PHE A 166 27.57 1.43 24.08
C PHE A 166 26.09 1.40 23.69
N SER A 167 25.17 1.75 24.59
CA SER A 167 23.73 1.82 24.23
C SER A 167 23.47 2.82 23.10
N THR A 168 24.15 3.97 23.12
CA THR A 168 24.03 4.96 22.03
C THR A 168 24.54 4.40 20.70
N LEU A 169 25.70 3.73 20.70
CA LEU A 169 26.25 3.11 19.49
C LEU A 169 25.37 1.98 18.95
N VAL A 170 24.83 1.14 19.83
CA VAL A 170 23.89 0.07 19.44
C VAL A 170 22.61 0.68 18.85
N CYS A 171 22.04 1.73 19.45
CA CYS A 171 20.90 2.43 18.89
C CYS A 171 21.21 3.03 17.51
N ILE A 172 22.38 3.66 17.33
CA ILE A 172 22.81 4.21 16.04
C ILE A 172 22.95 3.11 14.99
N ALA A 173 23.65 2.02 15.32
CA ALA A 173 23.82 0.88 14.41
C ALA A 173 22.46 0.26 14.02
N PHE A 174 21.56 0.12 15.00
CA PHE A 174 20.21 -0.37 14.76
C PHE A 174 19.39 0.58 13.87
N SER A 175 19.43 1.89 14.12
CA SER A 175 18.78 2.90 13.27
C SER A 175 19.33 2.89 11.83
N ILE A 176 20.63 2.73 11.65
CA ILE A 176 21.24 2.58 10.32
C ILE A 176 20.73 1.30 9.65
N GLY A 177 20.64 0.20 10.39
CA GLY A 177 20.04 -1.05 9.93
C GLY A 177 18.58 -0.89 9.52
N LEU A 178 17.78 -0.14 10.28
CA LEU A 178 16.39 0.18 9.93
C LEU A 178 16.30 1.03 8.66
N ILE A 179 17.15 2.06 8.52
CA ILE A 179 17.21 2.88 7.30
C ILE A 179 17.55 2.01 6.09
N TYR A 180 18.58 1.15 6.22
CA TYR A 180 18.94 0.19 5.16
C TYR A 180 17.76 -0.73 4.82
N TRP A 181 17.10 -1.30 5.83
CA TRP A 181 15.94 -2.16 5.64
C TRP A 181 14.78 -1.43 4.98
N THR A 182 14.50 -0.17 5.33
CA THR A 182 13.44 0.60 4.66
C THR A 182 13.72 0.82 3.18
N ILE A 183 14.99 0.99 2.79
CA ILE A 183 15.39 1.21 1.39
C ILE A 183 15.44 -0.11 0.61
N CYS A 184 16.04 -1.14 1.19
CA CYS A 184 16.35 -2.39 0.48
C CYS A 184 15.33 -3.51 0.72
N ARG A 185 14.51 -3.42 1.77
CA ARG A 185 13.61 -4.48 2.28
C ARG A 185 14.32 -5.80 2.60
N GLU A 186 15.64 -5.76 2.71
CA GLU A 186 16.52 -6.88 3.02
C GLU A 186 17.40 -6.51 4.21
N LEU A 187 17.85 -7.51 4.97
CA LEU A 187 18.82 -7.28 6.04
C LEU A 187 20.19 -6.95 5.41
N PRO A 188 20.96 -6.02 5.98
CA PRO A 188 22.29 -5.70 5.47
C PRO A 188 23.18 -6.93 5.62
N GLU A 189 23.47 -7.60 4.51
CA GLU A 189 24.59 -8.52 4.46
C GLU A 189 25.87 -7.71 4.69
N LEU A 190 26.80 -8.18 5.54
CA LEU A 190 28.09 -7.50 5.78
C LEU A 190 29.03 -7.52 4.55
N ASN A 191 28.48 -7.78 3.37
CA ASN A 191 29.20 -7.84 2.11
C ASN A 191 29.41 -6.44 1.51
N ARG A 192 30.48 -6.28 0.73
CA ARG A 192 30.83 -5.05 0.02
C ARG A 192 29.75 -4.60 -0.97
N ASN A 193 28.86 -5.51 -1.37
CA ASN A 193 27.75 -5.28 -2.29
C ASN A 193 26.57 -4.50 -1.66
N ALA A 194 26.53 -4.36 -0.33
CA ALA A 194 25.46 -3.61 0.34
C ALA A 194 25.37 -2.16 -0.15
N TRP A 195 26.51 -1.52 -0.41
CA TRP A 195 26.55 -0.14 -0.92
C TRP A 195 26.02 -0.02 -2.35
N THR A 196 26.37 -0.97 -3.23
CA THR A 196 25.89 -0.97 -4.61
C THR A 196 24.39 -1.22 -4.68
N ASN A 197 23.87 -2.13 -3.85
CA ASN A 197 22.43 -2.39 -3.76
C ASN A 197 21.67 -1.16 -3.28
N LEU A 198 22.17 -0.48 -2.25
CA LEU A 198 21.58 0.74 -1.74
C LEU A 198 21.57 1.86 -2.79
N GLN A 199 22.67 2.04 -3.54
CA GLN A 199 22.74 3.04 -4.61
C GLN A 199 21.73 2.74 -5.74
N VAL A 200 21.61 1.49 -6.15
CA VAL A 200 20.64 1.06 -7.18
C VAL A 200 19.22 1.34 -6.71
N ARG A 201 18.86 0.93 -5.49
CA ARG A 201 17.53 1.15 -4.93
C ARG A 201 17.20 2.63 -4.73
N PHE A 202 18.18 3.44 -4.36
CA PHE A 202 17.97 4.88 -4.24
C PHE A 202 17.70 5.54 -5.60
N ASN A 203 18.42 5.12 -6.64
CA ASN A 203 18.17 5.56 -8.00
C ASN A 203 16.78 5.11 -8.50
N ASP A 204 16.38 3.87 -8.19
CA ASP A 204 15.03 3.35 -8.50
C ASP A 204 13.96 4.21 -7.80
N MET A 205 14.11 4.49 -6.50
CA MET A 205 13.18 5.35 -5.75
C MET A 205 13.11 6.76 -6.33
N ALA A 206 14.24 7.34 -6.73
CA ALA A 206 14.28 8.65 -7.36
C ALA A 206 13.53 8.65 -8.70
N GLN A 207 13.77 7.67 -9.57
CA GLN A 207 13.05 7.52 -10.83
C GLN A 207 11.54 7.33 -10.62
N MET A 208 11.16 6.59 -9.57
CA MET A 208 9.76 6.37 -9.23
C MET A 208 9.08 7.60 -8.62
N SER A 209 9.85 8.47 -7.96
CA SER A 209 9.35 9.77 -7.53
C SER A 209 9.00 10.67 -8.72
N GLU A 210 9.79 10.63 -9.79
CA GLU A 210 9.53 11.39 -11.02
C GLU A 210 8.28 10.88 -11.75
N THR A 211 8.09 9.56 -11.86
CA THR A 211 6.89 8.98 -12.47
C THR A 211 5.64 9.24 -11.63
N CYS A 212 5.75 9.12 -10.31
CA CYS A 212 4.68 9.49 -9.39
C CYS A 212 4.32 10.98 -9.53
N GLN A 213 5.32 11.87 -9.53
CA GLN A 213 5.11 13.30 -9.72
C GLN A 213 4.41 13.61 -11.05
N ALA A 214 4.80 12.95 -12.14
CA ALA A 214 4.13 13.07 -13.43
C ALA A 214 2.65 12.61 -13.38
N SER A 215 2.37 11.51 -12.67
CA SER A 215 0.99 11.00 -12.50
C SER A 215 0.11 11.93 -11.66
N ILE A 216 0.66 12.58 -10.63
CA ILE A 216 -0.06 13.56 -9.81
C ILE A 216 -0.58 14.70 -10.70
N PHE A 217 0.26 15.19 -11.63
CA PHE A 217 -0.14 16.27 -12.53
C PHE A 217 -1.21 15.86 -13.55
N GLN A 218 -1.38 14.56 -13.82
CA GLN A 218 -2.43 14.05 -14.70
C GLN A 218 -3.79 13.88 -14.01
N TYR A 219 -3.88 14.12 -12.69
CA TYR A 219 -5.11 14.08 -11.89
C TYR A 219 -5.88 12.73 -11.89
N ASP A 220 -5.22 11.61 -12.21
CA ASP A 220 -5.82 10.28 -12.07
C ASP A 220 -5.64 9.76 -10.64
N LEU A 221 -6.64 10.01 -9.79
CA LEU A 221 -6.62 9.64 -8.36
C LEU A 221 -6.44 8.14 -8.13
N THR A 222 -6.91 7.29 -9.07
CA THR A 222 -6.83 5.83 -8.93
C THR A 222 -5.40 5.33 -9.11
N LEU A 223 -4.72 5.84 -10.13
CA LEU A 223 -3.30 5.54 -10.38
C LEU A 223 -2.41 6.12 -9.27
N PHE A 224 -2.73 7.32 -8.77
CA PHE A 224 -2.00 7.92 -7.67
C PHE A 224 -2.01 7.04 -6.41
N GLN A 225 -3.18 6.55 -6.01
CA GLN A 225 -3.30 5.72 -4.81
C GLN A 225 -2.53 4.40 -4.94
N GLU A 226 -2.46 3.82 -6.13
CA GLU A 226 -1.77 2.54 -6.35
C GLU A 226 -0.25 2.71 -6.43
N LEU A 227 0.24 3.71 -7.17
CA LEU A 227 1.67 3.88 -7.46
C LEU A 227 2.40 4.69 -6.39
N CYS A 228 1.80 5.80 -5.95
CA CYS A 228 2.48 6.77 -5.09
C CYS A 228 2.35 6.44 -3.61
N MET A 229 1.30 5.75 -3.19
CA MET A 229 1.05 5.49 -1.77
C MET A 229 2.16 4.65 -1.11
N PRO A 230 2.67 3.56 -1.72
CA PRO A 230 3.84 2.85 -1.19
C PRO A 230 5.07 3.75 -1.06
N LEU A 231 5.32 4.61 -2.05
CA LEU A 231 6.45 5.54 -2.04
C LEU A 231 6.31 6.58 -0.92
N VAL A 232 5.10 7.10 -0.68
CA VAL A 232 4.83 8.04 0.41
C VAL A 232 5.02 7.37 1.77
N ILE A 233 4.55 6.12 1.94
CA ILE A 233 4.79 5.34 3.16
C ILE A 233 6.29 5.15 3.38
N ASP A 234 7.03 4.73 2.35
CA ASP A 234 8.47 4.49 2.45
C ASP A 234 9.24 5.77 2.77
N ALA A 235 8.90 6.89 2.12
CA ALA A 235 9.50 8.20 2.39
C ALA A 235 9.19 8.68 3.83
N ALA A 236 7.95 8.50 4.28
CA ALA A 236 7.55 8.84 5.65
C ALA A 236 8.31 7.98 6.67
N LEU A 237 8.37 6.66 6.48
CA LEU A 237 9.13 5.74 7.34
C LEU A 237 10.62 6.09 7.36
N LEU A 238 11.20 6.38 6.19
CA LEU A 238 12.60 6.81 6.07
C LEU A 238 12.84 8.10 6.85
N SER A 239 11.96 9.10 6.71
CA SER A 239 12.06 10.37 7.43
C SER A 239 12.00 10.19 8.94
N ILE A 240 11.10 9.32 9.44
CA ILE A 240 10.98 8.98 10.85
C ILE A 240 12.25 8.30 11.35
N ASN A 241 12.79 7.33 10.61
CA ASN A 241 14.02 6.61 10.99
C ASN A 241 15.24 7.54 11.01
N VAL A 242 15.35 8.46 10.04
CA VAL A 242 16.40 9.48 10.01
C VAL A 242 16.26 10.44 11.19
N ALA A 243 15.04 10.89 11.51
CA ALA A 243 14.77 11.72 12.68
C ALA A 243 15.16 11.00 13.99
N LEU A 244 14.78 9.73 14.14
CA LEU A 244 15.15 8.89 15.29
C LEU A 244 16.67 8.70 15.40
N LEU A 245 17.37 8.56 14.27
CA LEU A 245 18.84 8.47 14.25
C LEU A 245 19.47 9.74 14.85
N PHE A 246 19.06 10.93 14.39
CA PHE A 246 19.55 12.20 14.92
C PHE A 246 19.13 12.44 16.38
N GLN A 247 17.98 11.93 16.78
CA GLN A 247 17.42 12.10 18.13
C GLN A 247 17.78 10.96 19.10
N SER A 248 18.58 9.96 18.66
CA SER A 248 19.00 8.79 19.46
C SER A 248 19.71 9.12 20.79
N HIS A 249 20.19 10.36 20.94
CA HIS A 249 20.75 10.88 22.18
C HIS A 249 19.70 11.13 23.27
N HIS A 250 18.43 11.36 22.89
CA HIS A 250 17.30 11.47 23.81
C HIS A 250 16.80 10.10 24.26
N LYS A 251 16.32 10.02 25.52
CA LYS A 251 15.79 8.78 26.10
C LYS A 251 14.55 8.27 25.36
N TRP A 252 13.63 9.16 25.00
CA TRP A 252 12.38 8.79 24.32
C TRP A 252 12.65 8.14 22.96
N ALA A 253 13.63 8.64 22.19
CA ALA A 253 13.99 8.08 20.89
C ALA A 253 14.55 6.65 21.01
N ARG A 254 15.27 6.35 22.11
CA ARG A 254 15.75 4.98 22.38
C ARG A 254 14.60 4.04 22.68
N TYR A 255 13.61 4.47 23.46
CA TYR A 255 12.41 3.68 23.70
C TYR A 255 11.62 3.47 22.41
N ALA A 256 11.50 4.50 21.55
CA ALA A 256 10.87 4.38 20.25
C ALA A 256 11.61 3.38 19.33
N LEU A 257 12.94 3.42 19.28
CA LEU A 257 13.75 2.44 18.54
C LEU A 257 13.58 1.02 19.08
N LEU A 258 13.51 0.85 20.41
CA LEU A 258 13.29 -0.45 21.03
C LEU A 258 11.87 -0.98 20.75
N ALA A 259 10.86 -0.10 20.76
CA ALA A 259 9.50 -0.45 20.37
C ALA A 259 9.42 -0.86 18.88
N MET A 260 10.11 -0.13 17.99
CA MET A 260 10.24 -0.52 16.58
C MET A 260 10.93 -1.88 16.46
N ALA A 261 12.02 -2.12 17.18
CA ALA A 261 12.70 -3.41 17.21
C ALA A 261 11.77 -4.55 17.63
N ALA A 262 10.98 -4.36 18.70
CA ALA A 262 9.99 -5.33 19.12
C ALA A 262 8.91 -5.56 18.05
N ALA A 263 8.45 -4.51 17.37
CA ALA A 263 7.49 -4.62 16.28
C ALA A 263 8.07 -5.42 15.10
N PHE A 264 9.35 -5.27 14.78
CA PHE A 264 10.05 -6.08 13.78
C PHE A 264 10.12 -7.56 14.17
N VAL A 265 10.43 -7.87 15.43
CA VAL A 265 10.48 -9.26 15.92
C VAL A 265 9.13 -9.97 15.82
N VAL A 266 8.02 -9.24 16.00
CA VAL A 266 6.65 -9.78 15.89
C VAL A 266 6.12 -9.81 14.45
N ASP A 267 6.97 -9.41 13.49
CA ASP A 267 6.63 -9.29 12.07
C ASP A 267 5.44 -8.36 11.80
N THR A 268 5.30 -7.33 12.65
CA THR A 268 4.24 -6.32 12.52
C THR A 268 4.29 -5.59 11.18
N PRO A 269 5.46 -5.23 10.60
CA PRO A 269 5.51 -4.56 9.30
C PRO A 269 4.86 -5.39 8.19
N THR A 270 5.12 -6.70 8.15
CA THR A 270 4.56 -7.60 7.14
C THR A 270 3.06 -7.78 7.36
N LYS A 271 2.61 -7.92 8.61
CA LYS A 271 1.18 -7.99 8.95
C LYS A 271 0.43 -6.71 8.59
N LEU A 272 1.00 -5.55 8.89
CA LEU A 272 0.43 -4.24 8.56
C LEU A 272 0.39 -4.04 7.04
N TYR A 273 1.45 -4.43 6.34
CA TYR A 273 1.50 -4.39 4.89
C TYR A 273 0.42 -5.30 4.28
N ASN A 274 0.29 -6.54 4.75
CA ASN A 274 -0.75 -7.46 4.30
C ASN A 274 -2.17 -6.98 4.64
N ALA A 275 -2.35 -6.23 5.72
CA ALA A 275 -3.63 -5.60 6.06
C ALA A 275 -3.96 -4.40 5.16
N THR A 276 -2.92 -3.65 4.74
CA THR A 276 -3.07 -2.46 3.90
C THR A 276 -3.21 -2.80 2.42
N PHE A 277 -2.47 -3.82 1.98
CA PHE A 277 -2.46 -4.36 0.62
C PHE A 277 -2.83 -5.83 0.66
N PRO A 278 -4.11 -6.14 0.90
CA PRO A 278 -4.55 -7.52 1.01
C PRO A 278 -4.30 -8.27 -0.30
N ALA A 279 -3.77 -9.48 -0.17
CA ALA A 279 -3.42 -10.30 -1.32
C ALA A 279 -4.66 -10.62 -2.17
N PRO A 280 -4.48 -10.82 -3.49
CA PRO A 280 -5.55 -11.30 -4.35
C PRO A 280 -6.02 -12.67 -3.89
N ASP A 281 -7.34 -12.86 -3.85
CA ASP A 281 -7.97 -14.13 -3.48
C ASP A 281 -9.10 -14.43 -4.45
N ILE A 282 -8.97 -15.50 -5.23
CA ILE A 282 -10.04 -15.98 -6.13
C ILE A 282 -10.85 -17.00 -5.37
N THR A 283 -12.12 -16.69 -5.10
CA THR A 283 -13.01 -17.59 -4.35
C THR A 283 -13.80 -18.52 -5.25
N ASN A 284 -14.17 -18.05 -6.46
CA ASN A 284 -15.04 -18.81 -7.36
C ASN A 284 -14.81 -18.42 -8.83
N ILE A 285 -15.21 -19.31 -9.74
CA ILE A 285 -15.17 -19.10 -11.20
C ILE A 285 -16.54 -19.40 -11.79
N ASP A 286 -17.04 -18.49 -12.60
CA ASP A 286 -18.26 -18.68 -13.38
C ASP A 286 -17.97 -18.47 -14.89
N PRO A 287 -18.21 -19.45 -15.77
CA PRO A 287 -18.74 -20.80 -15.49
C PRO A 287 -17.72 -21.75 -14.86
N SER A 288 -18.20 -22.69 -14.04
CA SER A 288 -17.38 -23.76 -13.42
C SER A 288 -16.84 -24.80 -14.42
N TYR A 289 -17.26 -24.73 -15.68
CA TYR A 289 -16.75 -25.56 -16.76
C TYR A 289 -16.58 -24.75 -18.04
N ALA A 290 -15.63 -25.18 -18.87
CA ALA A 290 -15.37 -24.63 -20.20
C ALA A 290 -15.27 -25.76 -21.23
N LEU A 291 -15.39 -25.43 -22.51
CA LEU A 291 -15.27 -26.40 -23.60
C LEU A 291 -13.92 -26.25 -24.29
N ALA A 292 -13.30 -27.38 -24.63
CA ALA A 292 -12.04 -27.41 -25.36
C ALA A 292 -12.21 -26.90 -26.80
N ASP A 293 -11.21 -26.18 -27.30
CA ASP A 293 -11.14 -25.64 -28.66
C ASP A 293 -12.38 -24.81 -29.06
N GLU A 294 -12.92 -24.07 -28.11
CA GLU A 294 -13.98 -23.10 -28.35
C GLU A 294 -13.45 -21.67 -28.33
N GLU A 295 -13.17 -21.14 -29.52
CA GLU A 295 -13.36 -19.72 -29.79
C GLU A 295 -14.85 -19.50 -30.11
N LEU A 296 -15.69 -19.35 -29.08
CA LEU A 296 -17.13 -19.18 -29.28
C LEU A 296 -17.44 -17.82 -29.90
N LEU A 297 -17.43 -17.77 -31.22
CA LEU A 297 -18.08 -16.77 -32.04
C LEU A 297 -19.37 -17.37 -32.63
N VAL A 298 -20.36 -16.49 -32.76
CA VAL A 298 -21.75 -16.68 -33.24
C VAL A 298 -22.71 -17.05 -32.08
N THR A 299 -23.37 -16.12 -31.39
CA THR A 299 -24.10 -14.96 -31.96
C THR A 299 -24.40 -13.94 -30.83
N TYR A 300 -24.04 -12.68 -31.05
CA TYR A 300 -24.52 -11.47 -30.35
C TYR A 300 -24.82 -11.55 -28.85
N LEU A 301 -23.80 -11.75 -28.01
CA LEU A 301 -23.56 -11.06 -26.72
C LEU A 301 -22.61 -11.91 -25.89
N LEU A 302 -21.31 -11.63 -26.06
CA LEU A 302 -20.19 -12.00 -25.18
C LEU A 302 -19.46 -13.32 -25.55
N PRO A 303 -18.18 -13.25 -26.02
CA PRO A 303 -17.30 -14.41 -26.15
C PRO A 303 -17.12 -15.12 -24.78
N SER A 304 -16.56 -16.31 -24.74
CA SER A 304 -16.34 -17.10 -23.51
C SER A 304 -15.51 -16.33 -22.48
N HIS A 305 -16.21 -15.55 -21.67
CA HIS A 305 -15.71 -14.71 -20.61
C HIS A 305 -15.78 -15.51 -19.32
N ILE A 306 -14.63 -15.86 -18.76
CA ILE A 306 -14.57 -16.50 -17.46
C ILE A 306 -14.62 -15.40 -16.42
N ALA A 307 -15.76 -15.26 -15.75
CA ALA A 307 -15.89 -14.38 -14.61
C ALA A 307 -15.12 -14.98 -13.43
N LEU A 308 -14.14 -14.26 -12.92
CA LEU A 308 -13.41 -14.62 -11.72
C LEU A 308 -13.98 -13.81 -10.57
N GLU A 309 -14.64 -14.49 -9.65
CA GLU A 309 -15.14 -13.89 -8.42
C GLU A 309 -14.04 -13.98 -7.36
N GLY A 310 -13.64 -12.83 -6.83
CA GLY A 310 -12.57 -12.75 -5.85
C GLY A 310 -12.46 -11.39 -5.18
N LYS A 311 -11.52 -11.30 -4.25
CA LYS A 311 -11.16 -10.07 -3.53
C LYS A 311 -9.80 -9.58 -4.02
N ASN A 312 -9.65 -8.26 -4.09
CA ASN A 312 -8.40 -7.57 -4.43
C ASN A 312 -7.82 -7.94 -5.80
N LEU A 313 -8.67 -8.35 -6.75
CA LEU A 313 -8.27 -8.55 -8.13
C LEU A 313 -8.24 -7.20 -8.85
N LYS A 314 -7.08 -6.83 -9.38
CA LYS A 314 -6.86 -5.54 -10.05
C LYS A 314 -7.01 -5.67 -11.56
N PRO A 315 -7.68 -4.71 -12.24
CA PRO A 315 -7.74 -4.69 -13.70
C PRO A 315 -6.33 -4.55 -14.30
N GLY A 316 -6.09 -5.22 -15.42
CA GLY A 316 -4.77 -5.29 -16.06
C GLY A 316 -3.84 -6.36 -15.47
N GLY A 317 -4.28 -7.09 -14.44
CA GLY A 317 -3.60 -8.30 -13.97
C GLY A 317 -3.55 -9.38 -15.06
N SER A 318 -2.72 -10.40 -14.85
CA SER A 318 -2.64 -11.56 -15.74
C SER A 318 -3.09 -12.81 -15.00
N VAL A 319 -3.94 -13.60 -15.66
CA VAL A 319 -4.42 -14.89 -15.17
C VAL A 319 -3.83 -15.96 -16.08
N ALA A 320 -3.14 -16.92 -15.48
CA ALA A 320 -2.67 -18.11 -16.15
C ALA A 320 -3.28 -19.35 -15.50
N TRP A 321 -3.11 -20.50 -16.13
CA TRP A 321 -3.78 -21.73 -15.74
C TRP A 321 -2.77 -22.87 -15.63
N VAL A 322 -2.91 -23.70 -14.60
CA VAL A 322 -2.07 -24.88 -14.39
C VAL A 322 -2.92 -26.13 -14.50
N ALA A 323 -2.48 -27.09 -15.30
CA ALA A 323 -3.17 -28.36 -15.49
C ALA A 323 -3.05 -29.24 -14.23
N TYR A 324 -4.19 -29.68 -13.71
CA TYR A 324 -4.29 -30.45 -12.47
C TYR A 324 -3.76 -31.86 -12.62
N TRP A 325 -4.25 -32.61 -13.62
CA TRP A 325 -3.87 -34.02 -13.81
C TRP A 325 -2.44 -34.19 -14.33
N GLY A 326 -1.83 -33.12 -14.85
CA GLY A 326 -0.41 -33.06 -15.16
C GLY A 326 0.45 -32.76 -13.93
N CYS A 327 1.07 -31.58 -13.92
CA CYS A 327 2.09 -31.22 -12.95
C CYS A 327 1.56 -31.09 -11.50
N ALA A 328 0.42 -30.42 -11.30
CA ALA A 328 -0.10 -30.10 -9.98
C ALA A 328 -0.50 -31.32 -9.14
N SER A 329 -0.67 -32.49 -9.76
CA SER A 329 -0.90 -33.75 -9.04
C SER A 329 0.37 -34.33 -8.41
N THR A 330 1.55 -33.93 -8.88
CA THR A 330 2.86 -34.51 -8.50
C THR A 330 3.80 -33.51 -7.83
N ALA A 331 3.62 -32.22 -8.07
CA ALA A 331 4.47 -31.14 -7.55
C ALA A 331 3.61 -29.97 -7.03
N SER A 332 4.24 -29.03 -6.31
CA SER A 332 3.56 -27.81 -5.89
C SER A 332 3.11 -26.98 -7.09
N VAL A 333 1.90 -26.43 -7.02
CA VAL A 333 1.27 -25.72 -8.15
C VAL A 333 2.08 -24.48 -8.55
N ASP A 334 2.75 -23.86 -7.58
CA ASP A 334 3.64 -22.71 -7.81
C ASP A 334 4.90 -23.07 -8.61
N ALA A 335 5.35 -24.34 -8.62
CA ALA A 335 6.49 -24.79 -9.42
C ALA A 335 6.11 -25.17 -10.86
N CYS A 336 4.83 -25.44 -11.11
CA CYS A 336 4.34 -25.90 -12.40
C CYS A 336 4.40 -24.83 -13.49
N GLU A 337 4.47 -25.26 -14.76
CA GLU A 337 4.40 -24.35 -15.90
C GLU A 337 3.01 -23.71 -15.99
N LYS A 338 2.99 -22.38 -16.18
CA LYS A 338 1.77 -21.58 -16.26
C LYS A 338 1.36 -21.48 -17.73
N GLN A 339 0.23 -22.09 -18.06
CA GLN A 339 -0.29 -22.17 -19.42
C GLN A 339 -1.39 -21.13 -19.65
N PHE A 340 -1.69 -20.84 -20.92
CA PHE A 340 -2.78 -19.97 -21.33
C PHE A 340 -2.85 -18.59 -20.59
N PRO A 341 -1.76 -17.80 -20.56
CA PRO A 341 -1.79 -16.49 -19.94
C PRO A 341 -2.80 -15.56 -20.63
N SER A 342 -3.60 -14.87 -19.84
CA SER A 342 -4.70 -14.01 -20.27
C SER A 342 -4.73 -12.72 -19.45
N SER A 343 -5.17 -11.60 -20.03
CA SER A 343 -5.40 -10.37 -19.27
C SER A 343 -6.71 -10.43 -18.50
N PHE A 344 -6.71 -9.91 -17.28
CA PHE A 344 -7.88 -9.76 -16.43
C PHE A 344 -8.44 -8.34 -16.57
N GLU A 345 -9.66 -8.23 -17.08
CA GLU A 345 -10.35 -6.98 -17.31
C GLU A 345 -11.73 -7.03 -16.66
N VAL A 346 -11.98 -6.14 -15.69
CA VAL A 346 -13.32 -5.90 -15.10
C VAL A 346 -13.99 -7.21 -14.62
N GLY A 347 -13.29 -8.03 -13.85
CA GLY A 347 -13.84 -9.27 -13.31
C GLY A 347 -13.78 -10.46 -14.26
N VAL A 348 -13.19 -10.29 -15.45
CA VAL A 348 -13.27 -11.29 -16.51
C VAL A 348 -11.91 -11.59 -17.12
N ALA A 349 -11.62 -12.87 -17.32
CA ALA A 349 -10.47 -13.35 -18.08
C ALA A 349 -10.93 -14.02 -19.40
N ARG A 350 -10.23 -13.73 -20.50
CA ARG A 350 -10.49 -14.33 -21.81
C ARG A 350 -9.44 -15.38 -22.11
N VAL A 351 -9.85 -16.64 -22.25
CA VAL A 351 -8.93 -17.75 -22.47
C VAL A 351 -9.58 -18.84 -23.33
N THR A 352 -8.76 -19.52 -24.13
CA THR A 352 -9.14 -20.69 -24.94
C THR A 352 -8.28 -21.87 -24.51
N PHE A 353 -8.92 -22.97 -24.11
CA PHE A 353 -8.22 -24.18 -23.67
C PHE A 353 -8.10 -25.17 -24.83
N THR A 354 -6.89 -25.63 -25.11
CA THR A 354 -6.62 -26.62 -26.16
C THR A 354 -6.59 -28.07 -25.65
N ALA A 355 -6.63 -28.26 -24.32
CA ALA A 355 -6.55 -29.57 -23.70
C ALA A 355 -7.69 -29.79 -22.68
N ILE A 356 -8.16 -31.03 -22.61
CA ILE A 356 -9.22 -31.45 -21.67
C ILE A 356 -8.55 -31.82 -20.34
N ASP A 357 -8.63 -30.93 -19.36
CA ASP A 357 -8.11 -31.14 -18.01
C ASP A 357 -8.95 -30.34 -16.99
N HIS A 358 -8.64 -30.47 -15.70
CA HIS A 358 -9.03 -29.50 -14.70
C HIS A 358 -7.90 -28.48 -14.58
N PHE A 359 -8.23 -27.21 -14.65
CA PHE A 359 -7.25 -26.14 -14.56
C PHE A 359 -7.41 -25.38 -13.24
N ILE A 360 -6.28 -25.11 -12.59
CA ILE A 360 -6.19 -24.26 -11.41
C ILE A 360 -5.83 -22.84 -11.89
N PRO A 361 -6.60 -21.81 -11.53
CA PRO A 361 -6.25 -20.44 -11.88
C PRO A 361 -5.05 -19.97 -11.05
N CYS A 362 -4.14 -19.27 -11.70
CA CYS A 362 -3.06 -18.55 -11.06
C CYS A 362 -3.14 -17.08 -11.47
N TYR A 363 -3.17 -16.18 -10.49
CA TYR A 363 -3.27 -14.75 -10.72
C TYR A 363 -1.94 -14.07 -10.45
N ARG A 364 -1.64 -13.06 -11.26
CA ARG A 364 -0.52 -12.16 -11.10
C ARG A 364 -1.04 -10.73 -11.25
N ASP A 365 -0.67 -9.87 -10.30
CA ASP A 365 -0.99 -8.44 -10.34
C ASP A 365 -0.52 -7.78 -11.65
N PRO A 366 -1.11 -6.64 -12.05
CA PRO A 366 -0.64 -5.88 -13.21
C PRO A 366 0.84 -5.51 -13.04
N PRO A 367 1.68 -5.60 -14.09
CA PRO A 367 3.13 -5.42 -14.00
C PRO A 367 3.50 -4.14 -13.27
N ASN A 368 4.03 -4.29 -12.05
CA ASN A 368 4.54 -3.20 -11.24
C ASN A 368 6.07 -3.26 -11.24
N PRO A 369 6.77 -2.21 -11.71
CA PRO A 369 8.23 -2.19 -11.72
C PRO A 369 8.87 -2.34 -10.32
N LEU A 370 8.11 -2.10 -9.23
CA LEU A 370 8.59 -2.19 -7.86
C LEU A 370 8.70 -3.61 -7.31
N LYS A 371 7.96 -4.56 -7.87
CA LYS A 371 7.83 -5.90 -7.29
C LYS A 371 7.97 -6.95 -8.38
N ALA A 372 8.90 -7.88 -8.19
CA ALA A 372 8.89 -9.12 -8.95
C ALA A 372 7.55 -9.82 -8.65
N GLN A 373 6.69 -9.88 -9.66
CA GLN A 373 5.36 -10.43 -9.51
C GLN A 373 5.38 -11.88 -9.92
N GLU A 374 5.21 -12.73 -8.92
CA GLU A 374 5.03 -14.15 -9.10
C GLU A 374 3.54 -14.47 -9.25
N TYR A 375 3.25 -15.53 -9.98
CA TYR A 375 1.90 -16.06 -10.06
C TYR A 375 1.55 -16.72 -8.74
N ARG A 376 0.40 -16.36 -8.18
CA ARG A 376 -0.19 -17.03 -7.02
C ARG A 376 -1.31 -17.94 -7.48
N CYS A 377 -1.21 -19.22 -7.20
CA CYS A 377 -2.18 -20.23 -7.63
C CYS A 377 -3.22 -20.55 -6.55
N PHE A 378 -4.47 -20.81 -6.97
CA PHE A 378 -5.61 -21.05 -6.06
C PHE A 378 -6.13 -22.48 -6.21
N GLU A 379 -5.45 -23.45 -5.59
CA GLU A 379 -5.73 -24.89 -5.76
C GLU A 379 -7.15 -25.33 -5.38
N HIS A 380 -7.78 -24.56 -4.49
CA HIS A 380 -9.14 -24.78 -4.02
C HIS A 380 -10.20 -24.44 -5.09
N VAL A 381 -9.82 -23.68 -6.12
CA VAL A 381 -10.66 -23.32 -7.25
C VAL A 381 -10.21 -24.11 -8.47
N ARG A 382 -11.17 -24.78 -9.14
CA ARG A 382 -10.87 -25.63 -10.31
C ARG A 382 -11.88 -25.40 -11.41
N LEU A 383 -11.38 -25.13 -12.61
CA LEU A 383 -12.17 -25.06 -13.83
C LEU A 383 -12.12 -26.40 -14.54
N ARG A 384 -13.28 -27.00 -14.85
CA ARG A 384 -13.33 -28.26 -15.59
C ARG A 384 -13.47 -28.01 -17.08
N VAL A 385 -12.44 -28.29 -17.86
CA VAL A 385 -12.52 -28.26 -19.33
C VAL A 385 -13.06 -29.60 -19.82
N LYS A 386 -14.00 -29.54 -20.75
CA LYS A 386 -14.69 -30.71 -21.30
C LYS A 386 -14.62 -30.71 -22.83
N ASP A 387 -14.68 -31.91 -23.40
CA ASP A 387 -14.93 -32.05 -24.84
C ASP A 387 -16.38 -31.66 -25.15
N LYS A 388 -16.62 -31.04 -26.32
CA LYS A 388 -17.96 -30.76 -26.87
C LYS A 388 -18.82 -32.02 -26.92
N GLN A 389 -18.21 -33.17 -27.21
CA GLN A 389 -18.91 -34.46 -27.30
C GLN A 389 -19.37 -35.00 -25.94
N SER A 390 -18.74 -34.56 -24.86
CA SER A 390 -18.98 -35.06 -23.51
C SER A 390 -20.19 -34.43 -22.81
N ILE A 391 -20.86 -33.47 -23.45
CA ILE A 391 -22.05 -32.82 -22.91
C ILE A 391 -23.26 -33.75 -23.12
N PRO A 392 -23.85 -34.33 -22.05
CA PRO A 392 -24.99 -35.22 -22.19
C PRO A 392 -26.16 -34.49 -22.85
N GLY A 393 -26.59 -34.98 -24.02
CA GLY A 393 -27.70 -34.41 -24.80
C GLY A 393 -27.28 -33.61 -26.04
N TRP A 394 -26.01 -33.23 -26.19
CA TRP A 394 -25.53 -32.48 -27.37
C TRP A 394 -25.48 -33.35 -28.63
N SER A 395 -25.04 -34.61 -28.48
CA SER A 395 -25.02 -35.61 -29.56
C SER A 395 -26.41 -35.91 -30.12
N LYS A 396 -27.45 -35.87 -29.27
CA LYS A 396 -28.85 -36.08 -29.69
C LYS A 396 -29.38 -34.92 -30.53
N ARG A 397 -28.98 -33.68 -30.24
CA ARG A 397 -29.44 -32.48 -30.98
C ARG A 397 -28.73 -32.31 -32.32
N THR A 398 -27.42 -32.57 -32.39
CA THR A 398 -26.70 -32.53 -33.68
C THR A 398 -27.16 -33.63 -34.61
N ALA A 399 -27.36 -34.86 -34.12
CA ALA A 399 -27.94 -35.93 -34.94
C ALA A 399 -29.35 -35.57 -35.46
N ALA A 400 -30.18 -34.93 -34.64
CA ALA A 400 -31.51 -34.48 -35.07
C ALA A 400 -31.46 -33.37 -36.14
N ILE A 401 -30.51 -32.43 -36.04
CA ILE A 401 -30.30 -31.36 -37.04
C ILE A 401 -29.76 -31.93 -38.36
N TYR A 402 -28.80 -32.86 -38.31
CA TYR A 402 -28.30 -33.55 -39.52
C TYR A 402 -29.37 -34.45 -40.15
N GLN A 403 -30.24 -35.08 -39.37
CA GLN A 403 -31.36 -35.86 -39.91
C GLN A 403 -32.45 -34.98 -40.54
N THR A 404 -32.72 -33.79 -40.01
CA THR A 404 -33.71 -32.86 -40.60
C THR A 404 -33.19 -32.19 -41.87
N THR A 405 -31.92 -31.79 -41.92
CA THR A 405 -31.30 -31.24 -43.15
C THR A 405 -31.01 -32.32 -44.21
N GLY A 406 -30.70 -33.55 -43.81
CA GLY A 406 -30.58 -34.69 -44.72
C GLY A 406 -31.91 -35.11 -45.36
N LYS A 407 -33.03 -35.07 -44.62
CA LYS A 407 -34.36 -35.36 -45.16
C LYS A 407 -34.86 -34.27 -46.11
N GLN A 408 -34.65 -32.99 -45.79
CA GLN A 408 -35.06 -31.88 -46.67
C GLN A 408 -34.25 -31.81 -47.98
N ARG A 409 -33.00 -32.28 -48.00
CA ARG A 409 -32.20 -32.31 -49.22
C ARG A 409 -32.58 -33.45 -50.16
N ILE A 410 -33.18 -34.53 -49.67
CA ILE A 410 -33.69 -35.62 -50.51
C ILE A 410 -35.08 -35.29 -51.05
N GLU A 411 -35.94 -34.59 -50.30
CA GLU A 411 -37.26 -34.17 -50.80
C GLU A 411 -37.21 -33.06 -51.86
N LYS A 412 -36.20 -32.18 -51.82
CA LYS A 412 -36.08 -31.07 -52.77
C LYS A 412 -35.37 -31.42 -54.08
N VAL A 413 -34.70 -32.57 -54.17
CA VAL A 413 -34.09 -33.04 -55.43
C VAL A 413 -35.09 -33.83 -56.28
N THR A 414 -36.16 -34.37 -55.70
CA THR A 414 -37.23 -35.08 -56.44
C THR A 414 -38.39 -34.22 -56.91
N THR A 415 -38.38 -32.90 -56.69
CA THR A 415 -39.46 -32.00 -57.11
C THR A 415 -39.08 -30.94 -58.16
N ASP A 416 -37.80 -30.85 -58.54
CA ASP A 416 -37.33 -29.87 -59.52
C ASP A 416 -37.08 -30.46 -60.93
N ASP A 417 -37.18 -31.78 -61.13
CA ASP A 417 -36.96 -32.43 -62.43
C ASP A 417 -38.21 -32.49 -63.35
N GLU A 418 -39.38 -31.98 -62.92
CA GLU A 418 -40.62 -32.06 -63.72
C GLU A 418 -41.22 -30.71 -64.14
N GLN A 419 -40.49 -29.58 -64.02
CA GLN A 419 -41.02 -28.26 -64.42
C GLN A 419 -40.07 -27.28 -65.14
N GLN A 420 -38.93 -27.71 -65.68
CA GLN A 420 -38.13 -26.86 -66.58
C GLN A 420 -38.09 -27.41 -68.01
N GLY A 421 -39.28 -27.48 -68.60
CA GLY A 421 -39.52 -27.87 -69.98
C GLY A 421 -40.31 -26.84 -70.80
N ALA A 422 -40.26 -25.55 -70.48
CA ALA A 422 -40.76 -24.49 -71.37
C ALA A 422 -40.41 -23.10 -70.83
N GLU A 423 -39.26 -22.54 -71.22
CA GLU A 423 -39.27 -21.21 -71.85
C GLU A 423 -37.90 -20.89 -72.45
N LYS A 424 -37.94 -20.90 -73.77
CA LYS A 424 -36.86 -20.58 -74.68
C LYS A 424 -37.02 -19.10 -75.00
N SER A 425 -35.90 -18.39 -75.12
CA SER A 425 -35.60 -17.40 -76.17
C SER A 425 -35.36 -15.96 -75.74
N ALA A 426 -34.36 -15.39 -76.44
CA ALA A 426 -33.97 -13.99 -76.58
C ALA A 426 -33.22 -13.43 -75.36
N ASN A 427 -31.96 -13.01 -75.46
CA ASN A 427 -31.55 -11.94 -76.35
C ASN A 427 -30.02 -11.89 -76.51
N TYR A 428 -29.61 -11.49 -77.70
CA TYR A 428 -28.25 -11.32 -78.20
C TYR A 428 -27.83 -9.87 -77.99
N LYS A 429 -26.58 -9.59 -77.57
CA LYS A 429 -25.71 -8.46 -78.00
C LYS A 429 -24.48 -8.35 -77.11
N GLU A 430 -23.31 -8.67 -77.66
CA GLU A 430 -22.31 -7.73 -78.21
C GLU A 430 -21.34 -7.16 -77.15
N SER A 431 -20.10 -7.66 -77.25
CA SER A 431 -18.83 -7.02 -76.86
C SER A 431 -18.66 -5.63 -77.54
N PRO A 432 -17.68 -4.75 -77.22
CA PRO A 432 -16.28 -5.12 -76.97
C PRO A 432 -15.43 -4.20 -76.05
N ALA A 433 -14.17 -4.65 -75.85
CA ALA A 433 -12.95 -3.87 -75.60
C ALA A 433 -12.91 -3.08 -74.26
N GLU A 434 -11.81 -2.70 -73.62
CA GLU A 434 -10.36 -2.70 -73.77
C GLU A 434 -9.88 -2.39 -72.32
N THR A 435 -8.76 -2.86 -71.79
CA THR A 435 -7.57 -1.99 -71.62
C THR A 435 -6.51 -2.72 -70.79
N LYS A 436 -5.28 -2.57 -71.26
CA LYS A 436 -3.99 -3.09 -70.81
C LYS A 436 -3.44 -2.40 -69.54
N ARG A 437 -2.32 -2.97 -69.04
CA ARG A 437 -1.16 -2.32 -68.36
C ARG A 437 -1.35 -1.99 -66.87
N SER A 438 -0.40 -2.20 -65.93
CA SER A 438 1.08 -2.27 -65.92
C SER A 438 1.50 -2.99 -64.61
N ARG A 439 2.44 -3.93 -64.54
CA ARG A 439 3.93 -3.83 -64.56
C ARG A 439 4.58 -3.27 -63.27
N SER A 440 5.48 -4.11 -62.71
CA SER A 440 6.71 -3.81 -61.93
C SER A 440 6.55 -3.16 -60.53
N SER A 441 7.38 -3.40 -59.51
CA SER A 441 8.79 -3.83 -59.44
C SER A 441 9.19 -4.34 -58.05
N SER A 442 10.19 -5.23 -58.09
CA SER A 442 11.22 -5.55 -57.08
C SER A 442 11.73 -4.43 -56.15
N SER A 443 11.99 -4.79 -54.89
CA SER A 443 13.22 -4.46 -54.13
C SER A 443 13.37 -5.57 -53.05
N SER A 444 14.41 -6.40 -52.98
CA SER A 444 15.86 -6.24 -52.80
C SER A 444 16.27 -5.54 -51.50
N GLY A 445 16.57 -6.37 -50.49
CA GLY A 445 17.77 -6.23 -49.65
C GLY A 445 17.62 -5.46 -48.33
N SER A 446 17.80 -6.15 -47.20
CA SER A 446 19.03 -6.00 -46.42
C SER A 446 19.08 -7.04 -45.28
N ARG A 447 20.00 -7.99 -45.41
CA ARG A 447 20.47 -8.87 -44.32
C ARG A 447 21.31 -8.01 -43.36
N LYS A 448 20.85 -7.80 -42.13
CA LYS A 448 21.73 -7.44 -41.01
C LYS A 448 22.03 -8.70 -40.20
N LYS A 449 23.27 -9.15 -40.32
CA LYS A 449 23.93 -10.06 -39.37
C LYS A 449 24.05 -9.31 -38.05
N SER A 450 23.41 -9.81 -36.98
CA SER A 450 23.76 -9.43 -35.62
C SER A 450 24.62 -10.55 -35.04
N HIS A 451 25.79 -10.17 -34.56
CA HIS A 451 26.75 -11.04 -33.88
C HIS A 451 26.10 -11.62 -32.62
N VAL A 452 26.01 -12.95 -32.58
CA VAL A 452 25.77 -13.71 -31.35
C VAL A 452 27.09 -13.74 -30.59
N THR A 453 27.19 -12.93 -29.54
CA THR A 453 28.24 -13.06 -28.54
C THR A 453 27.84 -14.23 -27.64
N ALA A 454 28.49 -15.38 -27.83
CA ALA A 454 28.36 -16.52 -26.95
C ALA A 454 29.05 -16.18 -25.62
N THR A 455 28.26 -15.91 -24.59
CA THR A 455 28.74 -15.84 -23.21
C THR A 455 28.94 -17.27 -22.71
N LEU A 456 30.21 -17.62 -22.52
CA LEU A 456 30.67 -18.88 -21.97
C LEU A 456 30.20 -18.98 -20.50
N HIS A 457 29.20 -19.80 -20.22
CA HIS A 457 28.92 -20.24 -18.85
C HIS A 457 30.00 -21.25 -18.46
N VAL A 458 30.96 -20.80 -17.63
CA VAL A 458 31.83 -21.70 -16.88
C VAL A 458 30.96 -22.31 -15.79
N ALA A 459 30.62 -23.59 -15.98
CA ALA A 459 30.16 -24.44 -14.90
C ALA A 459 31.33 -24.62 -13.92
N SER A 460 31.19 -24.03 -12.73
CA SER A 460 32.06 -24.37 -11.61
C SER A 460 31.44 -25.58 -10.93
N ASP A 461 31.89 -26.77 -11.34
CA ASP A 461 31.77 -27.96 -10.52
C ASP A 461 32.48 -27.70 -9.18
N GLY A 462 31.72 -27.90 -8.10
CA GLY A 462 32.18 -27.75 -6.73
C GLY A 462 31.58 -28.87 -5.90
N ASP A 463 32.05 -30.08 -6.15
CA ASP A 463 31.95 -31.19 -5.22
C ASP A 463 32.59 -30.77 -3.88
N ILE A 464 31.79 -30.79 -2.81
CA ILE A 464 32.32 -31.00 -1.46
C ILE A 464 31.49 -32.13 -0.84
N LEU A 465 32.02 -33.34 -1.00
CA LEU A 465 31.80 -34.45 -0.10
C LEU A 465 32.48 -34.14 1.24
N ALA A 466 31.73 -34.43 2.31
CA ALA A 466 32.13 -35.04 3.57
C ALA A 466 33.51 -34.70 4.18
N GLU A 467 33.50 -34.18 5.42
CA GLU A 467 34.24 -34.76 6.54
C GLU A 467 33.68 -34.24 7.89
N GLU A 468 33.44 -35.19 8.80
CA GLU A 468 33.16 -35.15 10.26
C GLU A 468 32.16 -34.15 10.89
#